data_AF-A0A931WCS1-F1
#
_entry.id   AF-A0A931WCS1-F1
#
_cell.length_a   1.000
_cell.length_b   1.000
_cell.length_c   1.000
_cell.angle_alpha   90.00
_cell.angle_beta   90.00
_cell.angle_gamma   90.00
#
_symmetry.space_group_name_H-M   'P 1'
#
loop_
_entity.id
_entity.type
_entity.pdbx_description
1 polymer ?
#
loop_
_entity_poly.entity_id
_entity_poly.type
_entity_poly.pdbx_seq_one_letter_code
_entity_poly.pdbx_strand_id
1 'polypeptide(L)'
;MSRGEAERARKFQNQTGPGGCKGQECKIYCEVYEHAEECLSFASKQGFVSPDEVARAKKFLRASEEGGPGGCRGTGCRDYCAHPEHREECFKFAQEHDLISQEEQKEFERGRMLSTKVKEIGGPGGCQDEETCQAYCQDPAHVEECLGFAAAHGGMSREEAKEMLH
;
A
#
# COMPACT_ATOMS: atom_id res chain seq x y z
N MET A 1 0.13 16.08 -16.06
CA MET A 1 0.87 16.69 -14.95
C MET A 1 0.02 17.77 -14.34
N SER A 2 -0.33 17.62 -13.07
CA SER A 2 -1.07 18.63 -12.31
C SER A 2 -0.17 19.82 -11.95
N ARG A 3 -0.77 20.98 -11.65
CA ARG A 3 -0.05 22.17 -11.19
C ARG A 3 0.78 21.90 -9.93
N GLY A 4 0.26 21.07 -9.02
CA GLY A 4 0.97 20.66 -7.80
C GLY A 4 2.18 19.76 -8.09
N GLU A 5 2.11 18.87 -9.07
CA GLU A 5 3.24 18.03 -9.49
C GLU A 5 4.37 18.86 -10.11
N ALA A 6 4.01 19.86 -10.93
CA ALA A 6 4.99 20.76 -11.55
C ALA A 6 5.69 21.66 -10.51
N GLU A 7 4.97 22.13 -9.49
CA GLU A 7 5.54 22.92 -8.40
C GLU A 7 6.48 22.09 -7.51
N ARG A 8 6.11 20.83 -7.20
CA ARG A 8 7.00 19.90 -6.48
C ARG A 8 8.26 19.57 -7.27
N ALA A 9 8.14 19.32 -8.58
CA ALA A 9 9.28 19.05 -9.46
C ALA A 9 10.26 20.24 -9.51
N ARG A 10 9.74 21.48 -9.58
CA ARG A 10 10.58 22.70 -9.55
C ARG A 10 11.29 22.89 -8.20
N LYS A 11 10.63 22.58 -7.08
CA LYS A 11 11.28 22.61 -5.75
C LYS A 11 12.45 21.64 -5.68
N PHE A 12 12.27 20.42 -6.22
CA PHE A 12 13.30 19.39 -6.22
C PHE A 12 14.48 19.74 -7.14
N GLN A 13 14.24 20.29 -8.32
CA GLN A 13 15.30 20.67 -9.27
C GLN A 13 16.26 21.76 -8.74
N ASN A 14 15.78 22.65 -7.88
CA ASN A 14 16.56 23.78 -7.36
C ASN A 14 17.15 23.52 -5.96
N GLN A 15 16.95 22.33 -5.38
CA GLN A 15 17.46 21.98 -4.07
C GLN A 15 18.61 20.99 -4.17
N THR A 16 19.68 21.26 -3.42
CA THR A 16 20.71 20.27 -3.12
C THR A 16 20.14 19.31 -2.07
N GLY A 17 20.18 18.02 -2.36
CA GLY A 17 19.70 16.98 -1.44
C GLY A 17 20.75 16.54 -0.41
N PRO A 18 20.41 15.53 0.40
CA PRO A 18 21.33 14.86 1.33
C PRO A 18 22.63 14.41 0.64
N GLY A 19 23.75 14.40 1.38
CA GLY A 19 25.06 14.09 0.81
C GLY A 19 25.54 15.04 -0.30
N GLY A 20 24.83 16.15 -0.55
CA GLY A 20 25.15 17.06 -1.64
C GLY A 20 24.62 16.64 -3.02
N CYS A 21 23.79 15.59 -3.08
CA CYS A 21 23.27 15.04 -4.32
C CYS A 21 22.42 16.07 -5.10
N LYS A 22 22.38 15.94 -6.43
CA LYS A 22 21.49 16.75 -7.28
C LYS A 22 20.74 15.90 -8.32
N GLY A 23 19.49 16.25 -8.55
CA GLY A 23 18.66 15.60 -9.57
C GLY A 23 18.58 14.09 -9.36
N GLN A 24 18.94 13.31 -10.38
CA GLN A 24 18.87 11.85 -10.34
C GLN A 24 19.90 11.20 -9.42
N GLU A 25 21.01 11.88 -9.08
CA GLU A 25 22.00 11.36 -8.14
C GLU A 25 21.39 11.13 -6.75
N CYS A 26 20.39 11.93 -6.38
CA CYS A 26 19.67 11.76 -5.13
C CYS A 26 18.90 10.45 -5.06
N LYS A 27 18.47 9.91 -6.20
CA LYS A 27 17.84 8.59 -6.23
C LYS A 27 18.82 7.51 -5.81
N ILE A 28 20.00 7.50 -6.42
CA ILE A 28 21.07 6.53 -6.11
C ILE A 28 21.53 6.70 -4.65
N TYR A 29 21.72 7.94 -4.21
CA TYR A 29 22.12 8.24 -2.83
C TYR A 29 21.09 7.72 -1.82
N CYS A 30 19.81 8.01 -2.04
CA CYS A 30 18.74 7.62 -1.12
C CYS A 30 18.31 6.15 -1.21
N GLU A 31 18.77 5.41 -2.22
CA GLU A 31 18.58 3.95 -2.32
C GLU A 31 19.54 3.17 -1.40
N VAL A 32 20.63 3.80 -0.95
CA VAL A 32 21.53 3.24 0.05
C VAL A 32 20.84 3.24 1.41
N TYR A 33 20.82 2.07 2.07
CA TYR A 33 20.12 1.87 3.34
C TYR A 33 20.60 2.85 4.43
N GLU A 34 21.91 3.06 4.51
CA GLU A 34 22.58 3.95 5.45
C GLU A 34 22.17 5.43 5.26
N HIS A 35 21.73 5.82 4.06
CA HIS A 35 21.27 7.16 3.72
C HIS A 35 19.74 7.31 3.79
N ALA A 36 19.00 6.22 3.98
CA ALA A 36 17.54 6.24 3.87
C ALA A 36 16.89 7.16 4.92
N GLU A 37 17.39 7.18 6.17
CA GLU A 37 16.81 8.01 7.23
C GLU A 37 17.02 9.51 7.01
N GLU A 38 18.20 9.93 6.55
CA GLU A 38 18.46 11.34 6.22
C GLU A 38 17.64 11.80 5.01
N CYS A 39 17.47 10.91 4.02
CA CYS A 39 16.63 11.16 2.86
C CYS A 39 15.15 11.30 3.22
N LEU A 40 14.61 10.43 4.07
CA LEU A 40 13.26 10.57 4.61
C LEU A 40 13.09 11.87 5.38
N SER A 41 14.07 12.22 6.22
CA SER A 41 14.04 13.44 7.02
C SER A 41 14.10 14.70 6.14
N PHE A 42 14.89 14.69 5.07
CA PHE A 42 14.93 15.75 4.07
C PHE A 42 13.60 15.85 3.33
N ALA A 43 13.07 14.73 2.82
CA ALA A 43 11.82 14.70 2.09
C ALA A 43 10.65 15.25 2.92
N SER A 44 10.62 14.93 4.22
CA SER A 44 9.64 15.48 5.16
C SER A 44 9.78 16.99 5.35
N LYS A 45 11.02 17.47 5.59
CA LYS A 45 11.30 18.91 5.75
C LYS A 45 10.91 19.73 4.52
N GLN A 46 11.01 19.14 3.33
CA GLN A 46 10.60 19.79 2.08
C GLN A 46 9.12 19.63 1.75
N GLY A 47 8.36 18.88 2.56
CA GLY A 47 6.95 18.60 2.36
C GLY A 47 6.67 17.66 1.19
N PHE A 48 7.64 16.84 0.78
CA PHE A 48 7.43 15.78 -0.21
C PHE A 48 6.76 14.55 0.38
N VAL A 49 6.96 14.30 1.68
CA VAL A 49 6.42 13.16 2.43
C VAL A 49 5.86 13.67 3.76
N SER A 50 4.70 13.18 4.17
CA SER A 50 4.10 13.57 5.45
C SER A 50 4.86 13.00 6.66
N PRO A 51 4.74 13.58 7.87
CA PRO A 51 5.35 13.03 9.08
C PRO A 51 4.93 11.59 9.37
N ASP A 52 3.67 11.24 9.12
CA ASP A 52 3.14 9.89 9.35
C ASP A 52 3.74 8.88 8.37
N GLU A 53 3.88 9.26 7.09
CA GLU A 53 4.57 8.44 6.10
C GLU A 53 6.05 8.26 6.44
N VAL A 54 6.72 9.29 6.98
CA VAL A 54 8.11 9.17 7.46
C VAL A 54 8.22 8.22 8.65
N ALA A 55 7.29 8.29 9.60
CA ALA A 55 7.28 7.40 10.75
C ALA A 55 7.14 5.93 10.32
N ARG A 56 6.19 5.65 9.41
CA ARG A 56 6.01 4.31 8.82
C ARG A 56 7.25 3.86 8.03
N ALA A 57 7.83 4.72 7.20
CA ALA A 57 9.02 4.37 6.43
C ALA A 57 10.23 4.08 7.33
N LYS A 58 10.42 4.84 8.42
CA LYS A 58 11.47 4.54 9.41
C LYS A 58 11.24 3.23 10.14
N LYS A 59 9.99 2.90 10.46
CA LYS A 59 9.62 1.61 11.07
C LYS A 59 9.95 0.46 10.11
N PHE A 60 9.60 0.60 8.84
CA PHE A 60 9.93 -0.36 7.80
C PHE A 60 11.44 -0.56 7.66
N LEU A 61 12.23 0.52 7.55
CA LEU A 61 13.69 0.42 7.45
C LEU A 61 14.30 -0.41 8.57
N ARG A 62 13.87 -0.16 9.82
CA ARG A 62 14.34 -0.92 10.99
C ARG A 62 13.89 -2.38 10.95
N ALA A 63 12.65 -2.63 10.54
CA ALA A 63 12.11 -3.98 10.41
C ALA A 63 12.82 -4.80 9.32
N SER A 64 13.32 -4.13 8.27
CA SER A 64 13.97 -4.75 7.12
C SER A 64 15.50 -4.60 7.13
N GLU A 65 16.13 -4.40 8.29
CA GLU A 65 17.58 -4.21 8.39
C GLU A 65 18.36 -5.42 7.84
N GLU A 66 17.90 -6.63 8.13
CA GLU A 66 18.44 -7.88 7.59
C GLU A 66 17.91 -8.20 6.18
N GLY A 67 16.97 -7.39 5.68
CA GLY A 67 16.18 -7.62 4.48
C GLY A 67 14.71 -7.85 4.81
N GLY A 68 13.84 -7.59 3.82
CA GLY A 68 12.42 -7.94 3.91
C GLY A 68 12.14 -9.36 3.37
N PRO A 69 10.86 -9.70 3.17
CA PRO A 69 10.44 -10.95 2.53
C PRO A 69 11.19 -11.21 1.22
N GLY A 70 11.58 -12.46 0.97
CA GLY A 70 12.42 -12.83 -0.17
C GLY A 70 13.81 -12.17 -0.21
N GLY A 71 14.25 -11.53 0.87
CA GLY A 71 15.50 -10.76 0.92
C GLY A 71 15.41 -9.41 0.20
N CYS A 72 14.20 -8.91 -0.06
CA CYS A 72 14.01 -7.62 -0.73
C CYS A 72 14.62 -6.47 0.09
N ARG A 73 15.05 -5.39 -0.59
CA ARG A 73 15.60 -4.18 0.06
C ARG A 73 15.06 -2.90 -0.60
N GLY A 74 14.86 -1.87 0.23
CA GLY A 74 14.45 -0.53 -0.23
C GLY A 74 13.20 -0.57 -1.10
N THR A 75 13.25 0.08 -2.26
CA THR A 75 12.13 0.10 -3.22
C THR A 75 11.84 -1.26 -3.86
N GLY A 76 12.80 -2.20 -3.85
CA GLY A 76 12.61 -3.54 -4.41
C GLY A 76 11.57 -4.36 -3.65
N CYS A 77 11.32 -4.04 -2.37
CA CYS A 77 10.24 -4.69 -1.60
C CYS A 77 8.85 -4.37 -2.13
N ARG A 78 8.64 -3.16 -2.69
CA ARG A 78 7.36 -2.82 -3.32
C ARG A 78 7.10 -3.73 -4.51
N ASP A 79 8.09 -3.88 -5.37
CA ASP A 79 7.95 -4.68 -6.59
C ASP A 79 7.81 -6.17 -6.25
N TYR A 80 8.55 -6.66 -5.23
CA TYR A 80 8.40 -8.02 -4.70
C TYR A 80 6.98 -8.27 -4.18
N CYS A 81 6.49 -7.43 -3.26
CA CYS A 81 5.18 -7.60 -2.64
C CYS A 81 3.99 -7.31 -3.58
N ALA A 82 4.22 -6.64 -4.72
CA ALA A 82 3.18 -6.43 -5.72
C ALA A 82 2.77 -7.73 -6.44
N HIS A 83 3.66 -8.73 -6.46
CA HIS A 83 3.37 -10.03 -7.07
C HIS A 83 2.39 -10.82 -6.18
N PRO A 84 1.29 -11.35 -6.74
CA PRO A 84 0.28 -12.11 -5.99
C PRO A 84 0.86 -13.27 -5.17
N GLU A 85 1.91 -13.92 -5.67
CA GLU A 85 2.59 -15.05 -5.02
C GLU A 85 3.29 -14.65 -3.72
N HIS A 86 3.67 -13.37 -3.58
CA HIS A 86 4.39 -12.82 -2.42
C HIS A 86 3.51 -12.02 -1.47
N ARG A 87 2.24 -11.76 -1.83
CA ARG A 87 1.32 -10.95 -1.01
C ARG A 87 1.15 -11.49 0.41
N GLU A 88 1.02 -12.81 0.56
CA GLU A 88 0.78 -13.45 1.85
C GLU A 88 2.00 -13.34 2.78
N GLU A 89 3.22 -13.57 2.29
CA GLU A 89 4.44 -13.44 3.09
C GLU A 89 4.73 -11.98 3.44
N CYS A 90 4.48 -11.05 2.51
CA CYS A 90 4.59 -9.63 2.78
C CYS A 90 3.60 -9.14 3.82
N PHE A 91 2.36 -9.65 3.80
CA PHE A 91 1.37 -9.37 4.82
C PHE A 91 1.82 -9.86 6.20
N LYS A 92 2.30 -11.11 6.29
CA LYS A 92 2.80 -11.67 7.56
C LYS A 92 3.96 -10.88 8.13
N PHE A 93 4.94 -10.54 7.29
CA PHE A 93 6.04 -9.67 7.70
C PHE A 93 5.54 -8.31 8.20
N ALA A 94 4.60 -7.69 7.48
CA ALA A 94 4.02 -6.43 7.90
C ALA A 94 3.29 -6.54 9.24
N GLN A 95 2.59 -7.64 9.49
CA GLN A 95 1.90 -7.92 10.75
C GLN A 95 2.90 -8.14 11.90
N GLU A 96 3.88 -9.02 11.72
CA GLU A 96 4.89 -9.37 12.73
C GLU A 96 5.75 -8.18 13.16
N HIS A 97 5.97 -7.22 12.25
CA HIS A 97 6.73 -6.01 12.52
C HIS A 97 5.85 -4.78 12.79
N ASP A 98 4.53 -4.97 13.00
CA ASP A 98 3.56 -3.91 13.29
C ASP A 98 3.54 -2.78 12.23
N LEU A 99 3.86 -3.09 10.98
CA LEU A 99 3.94 -2.13 9.87
C LEU A 99 2.57 -1.73 9.31
N ILE A 100 1.53 -2.48 9.66
CA ILE A 100 0.14 -2.27 9.28
C ILE A 100 -0.75 -2.23 10.53
N SER A 101 -1.76 -1.37 10.51
CA SER A 101 -2.75 -1.26 11.57
C SER A 101 -3.65 -2.49 11.67
N GLN A 102 -4.35 -2.62 12.79
CA GLN A 102 -5.36 -3.67 12.99
C GLN A 102 -6.51 -3.57 11.99
N GLU A 103 -6.82 -2.36 11.52
CA GLU A 103 -7.83 -2.12 10.49
C GLU A 103 -7.34 -2.65 9.13
N GLU A 104 -6.14 -2.27 8.71
CA GLU A 104 -5.50 -2.77 7.48
C GLU A 104 -5.36 -4.31 7.49
N GLN A 105 -5.09 -4.90 8.66
CA GLN A 105 -5.05 -6.36 8.84
C GLN A 105 -6.42 -7.00 8.55
N LYS A 106 -7.49 -6.47 9.13
CA LYS A 106 -8.86 -6.96 8.89
C LYS A 106 -9.30 -6.79 7.45
N GLU A 107 -8.94 -5.68 6.81
CA GLU A 107 -9.24 -5.43 5.40
C GLU A 107 -8.54 -6.46 4.50
N PHE A 108 -7.28 -6.76 4.75
CA PHE A 108 -6.55 -7.79 4.02
C PHE A 108 -7.19 -9.17 4.18
N GLU A 109 -7.51 -9.57 5.42
CA GLU A 109 -8.17 -10.85 5.70
C GLU A 109 -9.53 -10.95 4.99
N ARG A 110 -10.33 -9.88 5.04
CA ARG A 110 -11.60 -9.79 4.32
C ARG A 110 -11.42 -9.96 2.82
N GLY A 111 -10.49 -9.22 2.21
CA GLY A 111 -10.18 -9.35 0.79
C GLY A 111 -9.78 -10.78 0.42
N ARG A 112 -9.03 -11.46 1.29
CA ARG A 112 -8.64 -12.85 1.13
C ARG A 112 -9.82 -13.83 1.17
N MET A 113 -10.75 -13.63 2.11
CA MET A 113 -11.98 -14.42 2.20
C MET A 113 -12.85 -14.24 0.94
N LEU A 114 -13.03 -12.98 0.51
CA LEU A 114 -13.80 -12.66 -0.69
C LEU A 114 -13.17 -13.24 -1.95
N SER A 115 -11.85 -13.11 -2.12
CA SER A 115 -11.14 -13.69 -3.27
C SER A 115 -11.29 -15.22 -3.32
N THR A 116 -11.20 -15.88 -2.17
CA THR A 116 -11.47 -17.32 -2.08
C THR A 116 -12.90 -17.65 -2.52
N LYS A 117 -13.89 -16.89 -2.03
CA LYS A 117 -15.30 -17.13 -2.35
C LYS A 117 -15.64 -16.85 -3.80
N VAL A 118 -15.11 -15.77 -4.38
CA VAL A 118 -15.25 -15.47 -5.81
C VAL A 118 -14.72 -16.63 -6.67
N LYS A 119 -13.56 -17.22 -6.31
CA LYS A 119 -13.02 -18.39 -7.03
C LYS A 119 -13.87 -19.65 -6.88
N GLU A 120 -14.57 -19.81 -5.76
CA GLU A 120 -15.40 -20.98 -5.48
C GLU A 120 -16.78 -20.92 -6.15
N ILE A 121 -17.47 -19.77 -6.07
CA ILE A 121 -18.88 -19.64 -6.45
C ILE A 121 -19.17 -18.51 -7.46
N GLY A 122 -18.14 -17.80 -7.90
CA GLY A 122 -18.30 -16.54 -8.64
C GLY A 122 -18.64 -15.37 -7.73
N GLY A 123 -18.35 -14.16 -8.18
CA GLY A 123 -18.75 -12.93 -7.50
C GLY A 123 -20.01 -12.28 -8.09
N PRO A 124 -20.42 -11.14 -7.54
CA PRO A 124 -21.50 -10.30 -8.07
C PRO A 124 -21.37 -10.05 -9.58
N GLY A 125 -22.49 -10.06 -10.29
CA GLY A 125 -22.48 -9.92 -11.75
C GLY A 125 -21.74 -11.03 -12.52
N GLY A 126 -21.34 -12.11 -11.85
CA GLY A 126 -20.58 -13.21 -12.44
C GLY A 126 -19.07 -12.96 -12.56
N CYS A 127 -18.53 -11.93 -11.89
CA CYS A 127 -17.10 -11.65 -11.88
C CYS A 127 -16.29 -12.84 -11.32
N GLN A 128 -15.04 -13.00 -11.79
CA GLN A 128 -14.21 -14.19 -11.52
C GLN A 128 -12.86 -13.84 -10.87
N ASP A 129 -12.51 -12.56 -10.83
CA ASP A 129 -11.24 -12.07 -10.31
C ASP A 129 -11.39 -10.66 -9.72
N GLU A 130 -10.33 -10.19 -9.06
CA GLU A 130 -10.30 -8.90 -8.37
C GLU A 130 -10.66 -7.74 -9.31
N GLU A 131 -10.12 -7.74 -10.53
CA GLU A 131 -10.30 -6.67 -11.51
C GLU A 131 -11.74 -6.60 -12.01
N THR A 132 -12.31 -7.73 -12.43
CA THR A 132 -13.68 -7.80 -12.93
C THR A 132 -14.70 -7.54 -11.83
N CYS A 133 -14.45 -7.98 -10.60
CA CYS A 133 -15.32 -7.68 -9.47
C CYS A 133 -15.24 -6.20 -9.09
N GLN A 134 -14.05 -5.59 -9.08
CA GLN A 134 -13.91 -4.16 -8.81
C GLN A 134 -14.62 -3.32 -9.88
N ALA A 135 -14.48 -3.68 -11.16
CA ALA A 135 -15.14 -2.99 -12.26
C ALA A 135 -16.67 -3.09 -12.19
N TYR A 136 -17.22 -4.21 -11.72
CA TYR A 136 -18.66 -4.37 -11.50
C TYR A 136 -19.13 -3.57 -10.28
N CYS A 137 -18.42 -3.67 -9.15
CA CYS A 137 -18.82 -3.08 -7.88
C CYS A 137 -18.60 -1.55 -7.79
N GLN A 138 -17.77 -0.96 -8.64
CA GLN A 138 -17.62 0.49 -8.72
C GLN A 138 -18.82 1.18 -9.42
N ASP A 139 -19.68 0.42 -10.11
CA ASP A 139 -20.94 0.95 -10.63
C ASP A 139 -21.91 1.16 -9.46
N PRO A 140 -22.38 2.40 -9.22
CA PRO A 140 -23.36 2.68 -8.17
C PRO A 140 -24.63 1.82 -8.25
N ALA A 141 -25.00 1.33 -9.44
CA ALA A 141 -26.13 0.43 -9.63
C ALA A 141 -25.92 -0.97 -9.02
N HIS A 142 -24.68 -1.34 -8.72
CA HIS A 142 -24.28 -2.67 -8.24
C HIS A 142 -23.70 -2.67 -6.81
N VAL A 143 -23.55 -1.49 -6.18
CA VAL A 143 -22.97 -1.35 -4.84
C VAL A 143 -23.71 -2.18 -3.79
N GLU A 144 -25.05 -2.19 -3.79
CA GLU A 144 -25.83 -2.95 -2.82
C GLU A 144 -25.63 -4.48 -2.97
N GLU A 145 -25.54 -4.97 -4.20
CA GLU A 145 -25.25 -6.39 -4.49
C GLU A 145 -23.85 -6.78 -3.98
N CYS A 146 -22.86 -5.93 -4.25
CA CYS A 146 -21.49 -6.15 -3.81
C CYS A 146 -21.33 -6.09 -2.29
N LEU A 147 -22.02 -5.15 -1.63
CA LEU A 147 -22.03 -5.07 -0.17
C LEU A 147 -22.77 -6.26 0.45
N GLY A 148 -23.85 -6.74 -0.18
CA GLY A 148 -24.53 -7.97 0.23
C GLY A 148 -23.62 -9.20 0.15
N PHE A 149 -22.86 -9.32 -0.94
CA PHE A 149 -21.86 -10.37 -1.09
C PHE A 149 -20.75 -10.25 -0.04
N ALA A 150 -20.23 -9.04 0.18
CA ALA A 150 -19.21 -8.77 1.19
C ALA A 150 -19.69 -9.11 2.61
N ALA A 151 -20.93 -8.77 2.95
CA ALA A 151 -21.54 -9.10 4.24
C ALA A 151 -21.72 -10.61 4.42
N ALA A 152 -22.10 -11.33 3.36
CA ALA A 152 -22.33 -12.77 3.43
C ALA A 152 -21.02 -13.59 3.47
N HIS A 153 -19.94 -13.08 2.89
CA HIS A 153 -18.74 -13.87 2.59
C HIS A 153 -17.41 -13.27 3.07
N GLY A 154 -17.39 -12.00 3.47
CA GLY A 154 -16.19 -11.25 3.87
C GLY A 154 -15.96 -11.17 5.39
N GLY A 155 -16.66 -11.98 6.18
CA GLY A 155 -16.47 -12.00 7.64
C GLY A 155 -16.92 -10.72 8.35
N MET A 156 -17.85 -9.98 7.76
CA MET A 156 -18.39 -8.72 8.28
C MET A 156 -19.70 -8.95 9.02
N SER A 157 -19.93 -8.21 10.11
CA SER A 157 -21.23 -8.19 10.76
C SER A 157 -22.28 -7.49 9.89
N ARG A 158 -23.56 -7.73 10.17
CA ARG A 158 -24.66 -7.04 9.45
C ARG A 158 -24.66 -5.54 9.72
N GLU A 159 -24.17 -5.13 10.89
CA GLU A 159 -24.07 -3.74 11.32
C GLU A 159 -22.96 -3.01 10.55
N GLU A 160 -21.75 -3.58 10.51
CA GLU A 160 -20.63 -3.04 9.73
C GLU A 160 -20.98 -2.94 8.23
N ALA A 161 -21.71 -3.93 7.69
CA ALA A 161 -22.15 -3.91 6.30
C ALA A 161 -23.14 -2.76 5.99
N LYS A 162 -23.97 -2.38 6.98
CA LYS A 162 -24.89 -1.25 6.86
C LYS A 162 -24.18 0.09 6.95
N GLU A 163 -23.14 0.21 7.77
CA GLU A 163 -22.36 1.45 7.87
C GLU A 163 -21.66 1.81 6.55
N MET A 164 -21.32 0.80 5.74
CA MET A 164 -20.74 1.01 4.40
C MET A 164 -21.76 1.42 3.32
N LEU A 165 -23.07 1.35 3.60
CA LEU A 165 -24.17 1.74 2.71
C LEU A 165 -24.62 3.21 2.88
N HIS A 166 -24.09 3.92 3.87
CA HIS A 166 -24.51 5.27 4.28
C HIS A 166 -23.38 6.30 4.13
#